data_AF-A0A7S2UTN0-F1
#
_entry.id   AF-A0A7S2UTN0-F1
#
_cell.length_a   1.000
_cell.length_b   1.000
_cell.length_c   1.000
_cell.angle_alpha   90.00
_cell.angle_beta   90.00
_cell.angle_gamma   90.00
#
_symmetry.space_group_name_H-M   'P 1'
#
loop_
_entity.id
_entity.type
_entity.pdbx_description
1 polymer ?
#
loop_
_entity_poly.entity_id
_entity_poly.type
_entity_poly.pdbx_seq_one_letter_code
_entity_poly.pdbx_strand_id
1 'polypeptide(L)'
;MMQEEEDVPQNITPQEERELVRTYNHLCHFLKRSKLEKEAAPKRARRQELIDKVQTSKKIHEIRQQQELEQNGSALAQQQIDELDSSYADLAPMGSVEMAQMQDDINQLTAEINGIESQIEALRSDPDKKIRAPDLMEALRFLGKKVTKKEVADMIWEVDENLDGCVDWEEYRLMFQRNIFDRTGLEPSKLYNMVQFMIYDHDNKGLVSVDQTMNMLYARYGRSRMEQKLRELFGTDMRENGKQGGEIDFLTYLQAVERTQMNTFLNTSLGKTTAAKTAKRLGGTEKQKM
;
A
#
# COMPACT_ATOMS: atom_id res chain seq x y z
N MET A 1 -29.36 -1.46 -32.45
CA MET A 1 -27.92 -1.67 -32.71
C MET A 1 -27.45 -2.69 -31.70
N MET A 2 -27.02 -3.87 -32.16
CA MET A 2 -26.35 -4.83 -31.29
C MET A 2 -25.04 -4.18 -30.85
N GLN A 3 -24.87 -3.92 -29.56
CA GLN A 3 -23.56 -3.58 -29.02
C GLN A 3 -22.66 -4.78 -29.33
N GLU A 4 -21.57 -4.57 -30.06
CA GLU A 4 -20.52 -5.56 -30.18
C GLU A 4 -20.13 -5.96 -28.75
N GLU A 5 -20.35 -7.22 -28.38
CA GLU A 5 -19.78 -7.75 -27.14
C GLU A 5 -18.26 -7.73 -27.33
N GLU A 6 -17.62 -6.63 -26.91
CA GLU A 6 -16.17 -6.60 -26.71
C GLU A 6 -15.81 -7.85 -25.91
N ASP A 7 -14.91 -8.67 -26.46
CA ASP A 7 -14.59 -10.01 -25.99
C ASP A 7 -13.86 -9.92 -24.64
N VAL A 8 -14.64 -9.84 -23.56
CA VAL A 8 -14.10 -9.77 -22.20
C VAL A 8 -13.28 -11.04 -21.96
N PRO A 9 -12.00 -10.94 -21.55
CA PRO A 9 -11.17 -12.10 -21.32
C PRO A 9 -11.83 -13.09 -20.37
N GLN A 10 -11.97 -14.33 -20.82
CA GLN A 10 -12.56 -15.44 -20.04
C GLN A 10 -11.58 -16.05 -19.03
N ASN A 11 -10.36 -15.52 -18.94
CA ASN A 11 -9.31 -15.96 -18.02
C ASN A 11 -8.66 -14.76 -17.32
N ILE A 12 -7.84 -15.03 -16.29
CA ILE A 12 -6.92 -14.03 -15.73
C ILE A 12 -5.93 -13.63 -16.84
N THR A 13 -5.78 -12.34 -17.08
CA THR A 13 -4.84 -11.82 -18.09
C THR A 13 -3.40 -11.92 -17.58
N PRO A 14 -2.38 -11.96 -18.45
CA PRO A 14 -0.99 -11.98 -18.01
C PRO A 14 -0.59 -10.76 -17.16
N GLN A 15 -1.25 -9.62 -17.35
CA GLN A 15 -1.01 -8.42 -16.57
C GLN A 15 -1.56 -8.56 -15.15
N GLU A 16 -2.78 -9.09 -15.01
CA GLU A 16 -3.34 -9.37 -13.69
C GLU A 16 -2.59 -10.47 -12.96
N GLU A 17 -2.13 -11.51 -13.65
CA GLU A 17 -1.32 -12.57 -13.03
C GLU A 17 -0.04 -12.00 -12.42
N ARG A 18 0.64 -11.07 -13.11
CA ARG A 18 1.81 -10.37 -12.56
C ARG A 18 1.47 -9.56 -11.31
N GLU A 19 0.38 -8.80 -11.35
CA GLU A 19 -0.05 -7.99 -10.20
C GLU A 19 -0.57 -8.86 -9.04
N LEU A 20 -1.17 -10.02 -9.32
CA LEU A 20 -1.55 -11.00 -8.31
C LEU A 20 -0.32 -11.56 -7.60
N VAL A 21 0.73 -11.95 -8.35
CA VAL A 21 1.99 -12.40 -7.76
C VAL A 21 2.61 -11.28 -6.91
N ARG A 22 2.61 -10.03 -7.40
CA ARG A 22 3.12 -8.87 -6.64
C ARG A 22 2.37 -8.68 -5.32
N THR A 23 1.03 -8.64 -5.38
CA THR A 23 0.19 -8.39 -4.21
C THR A 23 0.19 -9.56 -3.22
N TYR A 24 0.18 -10.80 -3.69
CA TYR A 24 0.33 -11.98 -2.85
C TYR A 24 1.65 -11.96 -2.07
N ASN A 25 2.77 -11.72 -2.77
CA ASN A 25 4.08 -11.57 -2.14
C ASN A 25 4.11 -10.38 -1.17
N HIS A 26 3.42 -9.30 -1.50
CA HIS A 26 3.29 -8.13 -0.62
C HIS A 26 2.45 -8.43 0.62
N LEU A 27 1.50 -9.37 0.60
CA LEU A 27 0.70 -9.72 1.78
C LEU A 27 1.34 -10.81 2.64
N CYS A 28 2.15 -11.68 2.05
CA CYS A 28 2.90 -12.68 2.77
C CYS A 28 3.86 -12.05 3.80
N HIS A 29 3.81 -12.54 5.04
CA HIS A 29 4.60 -12.03 6.18
C HIS A 29 4.49 -10.53 6.41
N PHE A 30 3.39 -9.88 5.98
CA PHE A 30 3.22 -8.43 6.05
C PHE A 30 3.43 -7.90 7.47
N LEU A 31 2.89 -8.56 8.50
CA LEU A 31 3.05 -8.11 9.89
C LEU A 31 4.51 -8.15 10.33
N LYS A 32 5.22 -9.24 10.01
CA LYS A 32 6.64 -9.39 10.39
C LYS A 32 7.51 -8.38 9.65
N ARG A 33 7.31 -8.22 8.33
CA ARG A 33 8.03 -7.23 7.53
C ARG A 33 7.73 -5.80 7.99
N SER A 34 6.47 -5.48 8.30
CA SER A 34 6.09 -4.16 8.84
C SER A 34 6.78 -3.85 10.16
N LYS A 35 6.92 -4.83 11.06
CA LYS A 35 7.66 -4.65 12.33
C LYS A 35 9.15 -4.40 12.11
N LEU A 36 9.79 -5.19 11.25
CA LEU A 36 11.20 -5.02 10.90
C LEU A 36 11.44 -3.65 10.24
N GLU A 37 10.55 -3.22 9.35
CA GLU A 37 10.64 -1.91 8.70
C GLU A 37 10.48 -0.76 9.71
N LYS A 38 9.53 -0.88 10.66
CA LYS A 38 9.37 0.08 11.77
C LYS A 38 10.61 0.14 12.69
N GLU A 39 11.35 -0.96 12.82
CA GLU A 39 12.62 -1.00 13.56
C GLU A 39 13.78 -0.39 12.76
N ALA A 40 13.86 -0.66 11.46
CA ALA A 40 14.91 -0.18 10.57
C ALA A 40 14.81 1.33 10.28
N ALA A 41 13.60 1.87 10.11
CA ALA A 41 13.37 3.26 9.74
C ALA A 41 14.11 4.29 10.62
N PRO A 42 13.98 4.29 11.97
CA PRO A 42 14.71 5.22 12.82
C PRO A 42 16.23 5.01 12.77
N LYS A 43 16.70 3.76 12.62
CA LYS A 43 18.13 3.46 12.46
C LYS A 43 18.69 4.05 11.16
N ARG A 44 17.97 3.89 10.04
CA ARG A 44 18.35 4.48 8.74
C ARG A 44 18.40 6.01 8.84
N ALA A 45 17.39 6.63 9.46
CA ALA A 45 17.35 8.08 9.67
C ALA A 45 18.54 8.56 10.52
N ARG A 46 18.81 7.90 11.67
CA ARG A 46 19.94 8.24 12.54
C ARG A 46 21.29 8.05 11.85
N ARG A 47 21.46 6.97 11.10
CA ARG A 47 22.68 6.72 10.32
C ARG A 47 22.91 7.83 9.31
N GLN A 48 21.86 8.25 8.58
CA GLN A 48 21.96 9.33 7.59
C GLN A 48 22.34 10.65 8.25
N GLU A 49 21.70 11.00 9.37
CA GLU A 49 22.04 12.18 10.17
C GLU A 49 23.53 12.21 10.57
N LEU A 50 24.07 11.08 11.05
CA LEU A 50 25.49 10.97 11.41
C LEU A 50 26.41 11.08 10.19
N ILE A 51 26.05 10.46 9.07
CA ILE A 51 26.81 10.58 7.81
C ILE A 51 26.88 12.05 7.38
N ASP A 52 25.76 12.75 7.39
CA ASP A 52 25.67 14.14 6.98
C ASP A 52 26.52 15.04 7.89
N LYS A 53 26.50 14.80 9.21
CA LYS A 53 27.36 15.49 10.19
C LYS A 53 28.85 15.25 9.95
N VAL A 54 29.25 13.98 9.77
CA VAL A 54 30.65 13.62 9.50
C VAL A 54 31.14 14.23 8.19
N GLN A 55 30.32 14.21 7.12
CA GLN A 55 30.66 14.81 5.84
C GLN A 55 30.78 16.33 5.92
N THR A 56 29.87 16.98 6.63
CA THR A 56 29.89 18.43 6.85
C THR A 56 31.15 18.85 7.61
N SER A 57 31.48 18.15 8.70
CA SER A 57 32.69 18.44 9.48
C SER A 57 33.98 18.22 8.69
N LYS A 58 34.03 17.21 7.80
CA LYS A 58 35.18 17.00 6.89
C LYS A 58 35.36 18.19 5.94
N LYS A 59 34.27 18.65 5.31
CA LYS A 59 34.30 19.82 4.42
C LYS A 59 34.76 21.08 5.16
N ILE A 60 34.27 21.32 6.37
CA ILE A 60 34.71 22.46 7.20
C ILE A 60 36.22 22.38 7.48
N HIS A 61 36.75 21.21 7.82
CA HIS A 61 38.17 21.02 8.07
C HIS A 61 39.02 21.25 6.80
N GLU A 62 38.58 20.74 5.65
CA GLU A 62 39.24 20.96 4.35
C GLU A 62 39.30 22.44 3.97
N ILE A 63 38.20 23.18 4.13
CA ILE A 63 38.16 24.62 3.83
C ILE A 63 39.12 25.38 4.76
N ARG A 64 39.13 25.05 6.06
CA ARG A 64 40.06 25.68 7.02
C ARG A 64 41.52 25.40 6.70
N GLN A 65 41.85 24.18 6.27
CA GLN A 65 43.21 23.83 5.85
C GLN A 65 43.63 24.59 4.58
N GLN A 66 42.72 24.77 3.62
CA GLN A 66 42.98 25.58 2.43
C GLN A 66 43.23 27.05 2.79
N GLN A 67 42.47 27.62 3.73
CA GLN A 67 42.67 28.98 4.22
C GLN A 67 44.05 29.20 4.85
N GLU A 68 44.55 28.23 5.62
CA GLU A 68 45.89 28.30 6.24
C GLU A 68 47.03 28.28 5.20
N LEU A 69 46.82 27.61 4.06
CA LEU A 69 47.80 27.50 2.97
C LEU A 69 47.83 28.75 2.07
N GLU A 70 46.75 29.51 1.96
CA GLU A 70 46.63 30.67 1.05
C GLU A 70 47.14 32.02 1.63
N GLN A 71 47.59 32.08 2.89
CA GLN A 71 48.13 33.27 3.59
C GLN A 71 47.32 34.58 3.55
N ASN A 72 46.12 34.62 2.97
CA ASN A 72 45.19 35.74 3.04
C ASN A 72 43.74 35.20 3.07
N GLY A 73 43.11 35.21 4.24
CA GLY A 73 41.72 34.82 4.40
C GLY A 73 40.79 35.65 3.52
N SER A 74 40.33 35.06 2.42
CA SER A 74 39.35 35.66 1.52
C SER A 74 37.97 35.70 2.20
N ALA A 75 37.33 36.88 2.24
CA ALA A 75 35.97 37.05 2.77
C ALA A 75 34.94 36.10 2.12
N LEU A 76 35.18 35.66 0.88
CA LEU A 76 34.35 34.70 0.17
C LEU A 76 34.38 33.29 0.81
N ALA A 77 35.53 32.87 1.33
CA ALA A 77 35.68 31.57 1.97
C ALA A 77 35.06 31.57 3.37
N GLN A 78 35.17 32.68 4.12
CA GLN A 78 34.45 32.85 5.38
C GLN A 78 32.93 32.82 5.15
N GLN A 79 32.45 33.47 4.09
CA GLN A 79 31.03 33.45 3.72
C GLN A 79 30.53 32.04 3.35
N GLN A 80 31.34 31.21 2.70
CA GLN A 80 31.02 29.80 2.42
C GLN A 80 30.99 28.93 3.69
N ILE A 81 31.92 29.15 4.63
CA ILE A 81 31.87 28.51 5.94
C ILE A 81 30.62 28.97 6.68
N ASP A 82 30.34 30.26 6.73
CA ASP A 82 29.18 30.83 7.44
C ASP A 82 27.85 30.39 6.82
N GLU A 83 27.77 30.12 5.51
CA GLU A 83 26.59 29.51 4.87
C GLU A 83 26.42 28.02 5.25
N LEU A 84 27.52 27.26 5.30
CA LEU A 84 27.52 25.85 5.72
C LEU A 84 27.25 25.71 7.24
N ASP A 85 27.84 26.60 8.05
CA ASP A 85 27.58 26.75 9.48
C ASP A 85 26.16 27.26 9.68
N SER A 86 25.63 28.23 8.95
CA SER A 86 24.24 28.72 9.14
C SER A 86 23.17 27.63 8.96
N SER A 87 23.40 26.66 8.06
CA SER A 87 22.58 25.44 7.94
C SER A 87 22.64 24.52 9.17
N TYR A 88 23.66 24.68 10.02
CA TYR A 88 23.98 23.87 11.19
C TYR A 88 24.61 24.69 12.34
N ALA A 89 24.08 25.90 12.62
CA ALA A 89 24.80 27.00 13.29
C ALA A 89 25.27 26.73 14.73
N ASP A 90 24.84 25.59 15.28
CA ASP A 90 25.18 25.11 16.61
C ASP A 90 26.38 24.12 16.61
N LEU A 91 26.94 23.72 15.45
CA LEU A 91 28.01 22.73 15.37
C LEU A 91 29.39 23.38 15.31
N ALA A 92 30.05 23.50 16.46
CA ALA A 92 31.49 23.72 16.51
C ALA A 92 32.24 22.63 15.69
N PRO A 93 33.41 22.92 15.11
CA PRO A 93 34.24 21.92 14.41
C PRO A 93 34.47 20.70 15.32
N MET A 94 33.96 19.53 14.91
CA MET A 94 34.10 18.31 15.71
C MET A 94 35.56 17.90 15.83
N GLY A 95 35.95 17.47 17.04
CA GLY A 95 37.28 16.93 17.30
C GLY A 95 37.50 15.58 16.62
N SER A 96 38.76 15.19 16.40
CA SER A 96 39.13 13.91 15.77
C SER A 96 38.56 12.69 16.51
N VAL A 97 38.48 12.75 17.85
CA VAL A 97 37.92 11.69 18.69
C VAL A 97 36.40 11.56 18.50
N GLU A 98 35.70 12.69 18.44
CA GLU A 98 34.25 12.73 18.25
C GLU A 98 33.87 12.21 16.85
N MET A 99 34.65 12.58 15.83
CA MET A 99 34.52 12.05 14.47
C MET A 99 34.74 10.55 14.40
N ALA A 100 35.72 10.01 15.13
CA ALA A 100 35.97 8.58 15.19
C ALA A 100 34.79 7.84 15.87
N GLN A 101 34.27 8.36 16.98
CA GLN A 101 33.12 7.77 17.66
C GLN A 101 31.86 7.76 16.76
N MET A 102 31.57 8.86 16.07
CA MET A 102 30.44 8.89 15.13
C MET A 102 30.63 7.92 13.98
N GLN A 103 31.88 7.73 13.50
CA GLN A 103 32.17 6.75 12.46
C GLN A 103 31.92 5.31 12.95
N ASP A 104 32.27 5.00 14.20
CA ASP A 104 31.97 3.70 14.81
C ASP A 104 30.46 3.49 14.99
N ASP A 105 29.72 4.52 15.42
CA ASP A 105 28.25 4.48 15.51
C ASP A 105 27.60 4.25 14.13
N ILE A 106 28.11 4.90 13.08
CA ILE A 106 27.67 4.67 11.68
C ILE A 106 27.90 3.22 11.28
N ASN A 107 29.07 2.66 11.60
CA ASN A 107 29.42 1.28 11.26
C ASN A 107 28.49 0.30 11.99
N GLN A 108 28.24 0.53 13.28
CA GLN A 108 27.34 -0.28 14.10
C GLN A 108 25.90 -0.24 13.56
N LEU A 109 25.35 0.97 13.30
CA LEU A 109 24.02 1.12 12.72
C LEU A 109 23.92 0.47 11.33
N THR A 110 24.99 0.53 10.54
CA THR A 110 25.03 -0.14 9.23
C THR A 110 24.95 -1.64 9.37
N ALA A 111 25.68 -2.24 10.31
CA ALA A 111 25.61 -3.67 10.60
C ALA A 111 24.19 -4.09 11.06
N GLU A 112 23.58 -3.31 11.95
CA GLU A 112 22.21 -3.57 12.44
C GLU A 112 21.18 -3.48 11.32
N ILE A 113 21.22 -2.43 10.50
CA ILE A 113 20.32 -2.26 9.34
C ILE A 113 20.49 -3.43 8.38
N ASN A 114 21.73 -3.80 8.03
CA ASN A 114 22.00 -4.92 7.13
C ASN A 114 21.44 -6.24 7.69
N GLY A 115 21.53 -6.45 9.01
CA GLY A 115 20.92 -7.60 9.68
C GLY A 115 19.39 -7.63 9.57
N ILE A 116 18.74 -6.47 9.65
CA ILE A 116 17.28 -6.35 9.44
C ILE A 116 16.92 -6.57 7.97
N GLU A 117 17.65 -5.98 7.02
CA GLU A 117 17.41 -6.17 5.58
C GLU A 117 17.53 -7.66 5.20
N SER A 118 18.53 -8.36 5.74
CA SER A 118 18.70 -9.79 5.50
C SER A 118 17.51 -10.60 6.01
N GLN A 119 16.94 -10.24 7.16
CA GLN A 119 15.71 -10.88 7.66
C GLN A 119 14.51 -10.59 6.77
N ILE A 120 14.36 -9.35 6.28
CA ILE A 120 13.29 -9.00 5.34
C ILE A 120 13.42 -9.80 4.05
N GLU A 121 14.63 -9.95 3.52
CA GLU A 121 14.89 -10.72 2.30
C GLU A 121 14.63 -12.23 2.50
N ALA A 122 14.99 -12.78 3.66
CA ALA A 122 14.64 -14.15 4.03
C ALA A 122 13.12 -14.37 4.05
N LEU A 123 12.33 -13.39 4.52
CA LEU A 123 10.87 -13.45 4.48
C LEU A 123 10.30 -13.35 3.05
N ARG A 124 10.96 -12.60 2.15
CA ARG A 124 10.53 -12.47 0.73
C ARG A 124 10.79 -13.75 -0.06
N SER A 125 11.91 -14.40 0.22
CA SER A 125 12.38 -15.62 -0.43
C SER A 125 11.85 -16.92 0.21
N ASP A 126 11.06 -16.81 1.29
CA ASP A 126 10.39 -17.96 1.92
C ASP A 126 9.49 -18.71 0.89
N PRO A 127 9.80 -19.98 0.58
CA PRO A 127 9.02 -20.77 -0.39
C PRO A 127 7.64 -21.17 0.15
N ASP A 128 7.49 -21.26 1.48
CA ASP A 128 6.25 -21.68 2.15
C ASP A 128 5.44 -20.48 2.66
N LYS A 129 5.71 -19.29 2.11
CA LYS A 129 5.02 -18.06 2.50
C LYS A 129 3.54 -18.16 2.15
N LYS A 130 2.71 -17.84 3.13
CA LYS A 130 1.25 -17.79 3.04
C LYS A 130 0.75 -16.53 3.73
N ILE A 131 -0.46 -16.09 3.38
CA ILE A 131 -1.11 -14.95 4.02
C ILE A 131 -1.82 -15.47 5.28
N ARG A 132 -1.39 -15.01 6.45
CA ARG A 132 -2.02 -15.38 7.73
C ARG A 132 -2.96 -14.28 8.22
N ALA A 133 -3.90 -14.62 9.08
CA ALA A 133 -4.81 -13.64 9.68
C ALA A 133 -4.12 -12.41 10.30
N PRO A 134 -2.97 -12.52 11.02
CA PRO A 134 -2.25 -11.35 11.52
C PRO A 134 -1.66 -10.46 10.41
N ASP A 135 -1.23 -11.06 9.29
CA ASP A 135 -0.71 -10.32 8.14
C ASP A 135 -1.82 -9.51 7.46
N LEU A 136 -2.95 -10.17 7.19
CA LEU A 136 -4.14 -9.54 6.61
C LEU A 136 -4.67 -8.41 7.52
N MET A 137 -4.70 -8.62 8.84
CA MET A 137 -5.14 -7.60 9.79
C MET A 137 -4.25 -6.35 9.75
N GLU A 138 -2.92 -6.52 9.75
CA GLU A 138 -1.99 -5.38 9.71
C GLU A 138 -2.04 -4.67 8.36
N ALA A 139 -2.22 -5.40 7.25
CA ALA A 139 -2.40 -4.82 5.93
C ALA A 139 -3.69 -3.97 5.84
N LEU A 140 -4.82 -4.47 6.35
CA LEU A 140 -6.08 -3.70 6.39
C LEU A 140 -5.95 -2.43 7.25
N ARG A 141 -5.22 -2.50 8.35
CA ARG A 141 -4.92 -1.34 9.20
C ARG A 141 -4.02 -0.33 8.51
N PHE A 142 -3.01 -0.81 7.78
CA PHE A 142 -2.16 0.04 6.96
C PHE A 142 -2.97 0.82 5.91
N LEU A 143 -3.96 0.16 5.29
CA LEU A 143 -4.92 0.78 4.39
C LEU A 143 -6.01 1.62 5.08
N GLY A 144 -5.89 1.86 6.40
CA GLY A 144 -6.82 2.71 7.16
C GLY A 144 -8.14 2.04 7.58
N LYS A 145 -8.39 0.78 7.22
CA LYS A 145 -9.59 0.05 7.63
C LYS A 145 -9.44 -0.51 9.04
N LYS A 146 -10.34 -0.09 9.93
CA LYS A 146 -10.49 -0.69 11.26
C LYS A 146 -11.21 -2.03 11.12
N VAL A 147 -10.55 -3.10 11.56
CA VAL A 147 -11.10 -4.48 11.48
C VAL A 147 -10.98 -5.21 12.81
N THR A 148 -11.92 -6.14 13.02
CA THR A 148 -11.90 -7.03 14.18
C THR A 148 -11.18 -8.35 13.87
N LYS A 149 -10.72 -9.08 14.90
CA LYS A 149 -10.14 -10.42 14.71
C LYS A 149 -11.12 -11.38 14.04
N LYS A 150 -12.40 -11.27 14.38
CA LYS A 150 -13.46 -12.10 13.79
C LYS A 150 -13.62 -11.80 12.29
N GLU A 151 -13.73 -10.53 11.93
CA GLU A 151 -13.88 -10.12 10.52
C GLU A 151 -12.72 -10.65 9.66
N VAL A 152 -11.49 -10.58 10.17
CA VAL A 152 -10.31 -11.10 9.46
C VAL A 152 -10.31 -12.63 9.40
N ALA A 153 -10.72 -13.31 10.47
CA ALA A 153 -10.84 -14.77 10.47
C ALA A 153 -11.90 -15.24 9.45
N ASP A 154 -13.05 -14.54 9.39
CA ASP A 154 -14.11 -14.82 8.42
C ASP A 154 -13.58 -14.63 6.97
N MET A 155 -12.79 -13.57 6.71
CA MET A 155 -12.19 -13.34 5.39
C MET A 155 -11.21 -14.44 4.95
N ILE A 156 -10.43 -14.99 5.88
CA ILE A 156 -9.54 -16.13 5.58
C ILE A 156 -10.38 -17.38 5.33
N TRP A 157 -11.34 -17.66 6.22
CA TRP A 157 -12.19 -18.84 6.15
C TRP A 157 -13.04 -18.91 4.87
N GLU A 158 -13.45 -17.76 4.32
CA GLU A 158 -14.19 -17.67 3.05
C GLU A 158 -13.37 -18.14 1.82
N VAL A 159 -12.04 -18.24 1.94
CA VAL A 159 -11.11 -18.49 0.84
C VAL A 159 -10.22 -19.72 1.07
N ASP A 160 -10.04 -20.12 2.33
CA ASP A 160 -9.27 -21.28 2.79
C ASP A 160 -10.00 -22.59 2.42
N GLU A 161 -9.66 -23.16 1.27
CA GLU A 161 -10.29 -24.38 0.73
C GLU A 161 -9.68 -25.64 1.35
N ASN A 162 -8.43 -25.57 1.82
CA ASN A 162 -7.71 -26.70 2.41
C ASN A 162 -7.83 -26.78 3.95
N LEU A 163 -8.42 -25.75 4.58
CA LEU A 163 -8.67 -25.61 6.02
C LEU A 163 -7.40 -25.53 6.89
N ASP A 164 -6.31 -24.97 6.37
CA ASP A 164 -5.05 -24.79 7.12
C ASP A 164 -4.98 -23.48 7.92
N GLY A 165 -5.99 -22.62 7.81
CA GLY A 165 -6.11 -21.35 8.52
C GLY A 165 -5.24 -20.23 7.97
N CYS A 166 -4.70 -20.38 6.76
CA CYS A 166 -4.07 -19.32 5.98
C CYS A 166 -4.54 -19.34 4.52
N VAL A 167 -4.04 -18.42 3.72
CA VAL A 167 -4.32 -18.37 2.28
C VAL A 167 -3.02 -18.58 1.53
N ASP A 168 -2.93 -19.66 0.77
CA ASP A 168 -1.83 -19.93 -0.15
C ASP A 168 -2.05 -19.31 -1.54
N TRP A 169 -1.10 -19.56 -2.46
CA TRP A 169 -1.12 -18.94 -3.78
C TRP A 169 -2.31 -19.43 -4.60
N GLU A 170 -2.58 -20.73 -4.57
CA GLU A 170 -3.67 -21.37 -5.30
C GLU A 170 -5.02 -20.82 -4.85
N GLU A 171 -5.25 -20.72 -3.54
CA GLU A 171 -6.47 -20.15 -2.94
C GLU A 171 -6.62 -18.66 -3.25
N TYR A 172 -5.54 -17.88 -3.13
CA TYR A 172 -5.52 -16.47 -3.47
C TYR A 172 -5.92 -16.22 -4.93
N ARG A 173 -5.33 -17.01 -5.84
CA ARG A 173 -5.60 -16.94 -7.27
C ARG A 173 -7.02 -17.40 -7.60
N LEU A 174 -7.49 -18.48 -6.98
CA LEU A 174 -8.84 -19.00 -7.16
C LEU A 174 -9.90 -18.00 -6.71
N MET A 175 -9.71 -17.37 -5.55
CA MET A 175 -10.60 -16.32 -5.04
C MET A 175 -10.71 -15.16 -6.02
N PHE A 176 -9.58 -14.69 -6.56
CA PHE A 176 -9.59 -13.63 -7.56
C PHE A 176 -10.35 -14.08 -8.82
N GLN A 177 -10.05 -15.29 -9.31
CA GLN A 177 -10.70 -15.86 -10.48
C GLN A 177 -12.23 -15.96 -10.33
N ARG A 178 -12.72 -16.44 -9.19
CA ARG A 178 -14.16 -16.54 -8.91
C ARG A 178 -14.83 -15.17 -8.93
N ASN A 179 -14.22 -14.17 -8.30
CA ASN A 179 -14.79 -12.83 -8.20
C ASN A 179 -14.80 -12.07 -9.54
N ILE A 180 -13.75 -12.17 -10.37
CA ILE A 180 -13.73 -11.48 -11.69
C ILE A 180 -14.79 -12.01 -12.66
N PHE A 181 -15.25 -13.24 -12.47
CA PHE A 181 -16.30 -13.87 -13.27
C PHE A 181 -17.67 -13.90 -12.57
N ASP A 182 -17.77 -13.41 -11.34
CA ASP A 182 -19.03 -13.39 -10.61
C ASP A 182 -19.99 -12.36 -11.22
N ARG A 183 -21.11 -12.86 -11.73
CA ARG A 183 -22.22 -12.04 -12.26
C ARG A 183 -23.37 -11.90 -11.26
N THR A 184 -23.30 -12.63 -10.15
CA THR A 184 -24.38 -12.77 -9.18
C THR A 184 -24.19 -11.85 -7.97
N GLY A 185 -22.96 -11.46 -7.66
CA GLY A 185 -22.62 -10.71 -6.44
C GLY A 185 -22.77 -11.57 -5.18
N LEU A 186 -22.64 -12.89 -5.32
CA LEU A 186 -22.77 -13.86 -4.23
C LEU A 186 -21.42 -14.43 -3.80
N GLU A 187 -20.37 -14.26 -4.59
CA GLU A 187 -19.03 -14.68 -4.17
C GLU A 187 -18.54 -13.81 -3.00
N PRO A 188 -17.83 -14.40 -2.02
CA PRO A 188 -17.18 -13.63 -0.97
C PRO A 188 -16.17 -12.64 -1.57
N SER A 189 -16.43 -11.34 -1.37
CA SER A 189 -15.70 -10.28 -2.06
C SER A 189 -14.80 -9.44 -1.16
N LYS A 190 -14.75 -9.68 0.16
CA LYS A 190 -14.00 -8.81 1.08
C LYS A 190 -12.50 -8.85 0.83
N LEU A 191 -11.91 -10.05 0.77
CA LEU A 191 -10.49 -10.19 0.45
C LEU A 191 -10.23 -9.74 -1.00
N TYR A 192 -11.11 -10.11 -1.93
CA TYR A 192 -11.05 -9.67 -3.32
C TYR A 192 -10.97 -8.14 -3.45
N ASN A 193 -11.86 -7.39 -2.78
CA ASN A 193 -11.90 -5.93 -2.86
C ASN A 193 -10.58 -5.31 -2.39
N MET A 194 -9.98 -5.84 -1.32
CA MET A 194 -8.67 -5.40 -0.86
C MET A 194 -7.57 -5.71 -1.89
N VAL A 195 -7.55 -6.93 -2.43
CA VAL A 195 -6.57 -7.34 -3.44
C VAL A 195 -6.70 -6.51 -4.72
N GLN A 196 -7.92 -6.25 -5.17
CA GLN A 196 -8.20 -5.47 -6.37
C GLN A 196 -7.73 -4.01 -6.20
N PHE A 197 -7.93 -3.42 -5.02
CA PHE A 197 -7.35 -2.11 -4.70
C PHE A 197 -5.82 -2.14 -4.77
N MET A 198 -5.19 -3.15 -4.16
CA MET A 198 -3.74 -3.28 -4.17
C MET A 198 -3.17 -3.53 -5.57
N ILE A 199 -3.92 -4.17 -6.46
CA ILE A 199 -3.55 -4.32 -7.89
C ILE A 199 -3.50 -2.96 -8.59
N TYR A 200 -4.40 -2.02 -8.24
CA TYR A 200 -4.35 -0.66 -8.74
C TYR A 200 -3.23 0.17 -8.07
N ASP A 201 -2.91 -0.10 -6.80
CA ASP A 201 -1.82 0.56 -6.05
C ASP A 201 -0.44 -0.04 -6.39
N HIS A 202 0.13 0.41 -7.51
CA HIS A 202 1.40 -0.12 -8.01
C HIS A 202 2.59 0.19 -7.08
N ASP A 203 2.56 1.31 -6.35
CA ASP A 203 3.62 1.77 -5.45
C ASP A 203 3.40 1.39 -3.98
N ASN A 204 2.26 0.77 -3.64
CA ASN A 204 1.88 0.35 -2.28
C ASN A 204 1.79 1.51 -1.28
N LYS A 205 1.36 2.69 -1.72
CA LYS A 205 1.22 3.87 -0.87
C LYS A 205 -0.14 3.97 -0.17
N GLY A 206 -1.07 3.08 -0.48
CA GLY A 206 -2.44 3.09 0.02
C GLY A 206 -3.35 4.10 -0.68
N LEU A 207 -2.96 4.58 -1.87
CA LEU A 207 -3.69 5.56 -2.68
C LEU A 207 -3.63 5.13 -4.14
N VAL A 208 -4.75 5.21 -4.85
CA VAL A 208 -4.85 4.79 -6.26
C VAL A 208 -5.35 5.92 -7.13
N SER A 209 -4.64 6.21 -8.22
CA SER A 209 -5.04 7.22 -9.19
C SER A 209 -5.90 6.64 -10.32
N VAL A 210 -6.59 7.52 -11.05
CA VAL A 210 -7.33 7.17 -12.26
C VAL A 210 -6.42 6.49 -13.28
N ASP A 211 -5.22 7.03 -13.52
CA ASP A 211 -4.27 6.51 -14.51
C ASP A 211 -3.78 5.09 -14.15
N GLN A 212 -3.46 4.85 -12.87
CA GLN A 212 -3.08 3.52 -12.39
C GLN A 212 -4.22 2.50 -12.61
N THR A 213 -5.45 2.92 -12.32
CA THR A 213 -6.64 2.06 -12.46
C THR A 213 -7.02 1.82 -13.93
N MET A 214 -6.83 2.82 -14.79
CA MET A 214 -7.19 2.80 -16.22
C MET A 214 -6.50 1.63 -16.95
N ASN A 215 -5.20 1.43 -16.73
CA ASN A 215 -4.44 0.39 -17.40
C ASN A 215 -4.99 -1.01 -17.12
N MET A 216 -5.32 -1.31 -15.86
CA MET A 216 -5.89 -2.60 -15.46
C MET A 216 -7.30 -2.79 -16.02
N LEU A 217 -8.13 -1.76 -15.94
CA LEU A 217 -9.51 -1.83 -16.44
C LEU A 217 -9.57 -1.95 -17.97
N TYR A 218 -8.70 -1.26 -18.69
CA TYR A 218 -8.63 -1.33 -20.16
C TYR A 218 -8.31 -2.74 -20.63
N ALA A 219 -7.31 -3.38 -20.01
CA ALA A 219 -6.87 -4.73 -20.37
C ALA A 219 -7.99 -5.79 -20.26
N ARG A 220 -8.92 -5.61 -19.31
CA ARG A 220 -10.03 -6.54 -19.07
C ARG A 220 -11.32 -6.15 -19.79
N TYR A 221 -11.67 -4.87 -19.76
CA TYR A 221 -13.01 -4.42 -20.12
C TYR A 221 -13.06 -3.65 -21.43
N GLY A 222 -11.91 -3.35 -22.03
CA GLY A 222 -11.84 -2.50 -23.21
C GLY A 222 -12.25 -1.05 -22.91
N ARG A 223 -12.29 -0.21 -23.94
CA ARG A 223 -12.50 1.23 -23.79
C ARG A 223 -13.89 1.55 -23.22
N SER A 224 -14.92 0.89 -23.76
CA SER A 224 -16.31 1.25 -23.54
C SER A 224 -16.74 1.01 -22.08
N ARG A 225 -16.36 -0.14 -21.50
CA ARG A 225 -16.71 -0.51 -20.12
C ARG A 225 -15.73 0.03 -19.09
N MET A 226 -14.47 0.29 -19.47
CA MET A 226 -13.49 0.93 -18.59
C MET A 226 -13.98 2.31 -18.11
N GLU A 227 -14.48 3.17 -19.00
CA GLU A 227 -14.97 4.50 -18.60
C GLU A 227 -16.12 4.41 -17.59
N GLN A 228 -17.04 3.47 -17.78
CA GLN A 228 -18.11 3.22 -16.82
C GLN A 228 -17.54 2.81 -15.46
N LYS A 229 -16.59 1.86 -15.43
CA LYS A 229 -15.95 1.39 -14.19
C LYS A 229 -15.17 2.49 -13.48
N LEU A 230 -14.47 3.35 -14.22
CA LEU A 230 -13.79 4.51 -13.65
C LEU A 230 -14.78 5.49 -13.02
N ARG A 231 -15.93 5.76 -13.64
CA ARG A 231 -16.98 6.61 -13.03
C ARG A 231 -17.60 5.97 -11.78
N GLU A 232 -17.75 4.65 -11.77
CA GLU A 232 -18.22 3.91 -10.59
C GLU A 232 -17.25 4.07 -9.41
N LEU A 233 -15.94 4.06 -9.65
CA LEU A 233 -14.89 4.16 -8.63
C LEU A 233 -14.56 5.60 -8.20
N PHE A 234 -14.46 6.53 -9.16
CA PHE A 234 -13.97 7.90 -8.95
C PHE A 234 -15.05 8.99 -9.07
N GLY A 235 -16.29 8.62 -9.39
CA GLY A 235 -17.40 9.57 -9.59
C GLY A 235 -17.47 10.15 -11.02
N THR A 236 -18.54 10.92 -11.30
CA THR A 236 -18.86 11.41 -12.66
C THR A 236 -17.84 12.39 -13.20
N ASP A 237 -17.33 13.27 -12.34
CA ASP A 237 -16.46 14.37 -12.72
C ASP A 237 -14.99 13.96 -12.62
N MET A 238 -14.70 12.78 -12.06
CA MET A 238 -13.35 12.27 -11.76
C MET A 238 -12.45 13.33 -11.08
N ARG A 239 -13.07 14.33 -10.41
CA ARG A 239 -12.42 15.50 -9.81
C ARG A 239 -12.20 15.23 -8.32
N GLU A 240 -10.98 15.50 -7.89
CA GLU A 240 -10.32 14.79 -6.82
C GLU A 240 -10.31 15.62 -5.54
N ASN A 241 -10.81 15.08 -4.43
CA ASN A 241 -10.66 15.68 -3.09
C ASN A 241 -9.33 15.26 -2.43
N GLY A 242 -8.25 15.18 -3.21
CA GLY A 242 -6.91 14.80 -2.73
C GLY A 242 -5.93 15.96 -2.89
N LYS A 243 -5.01 16.15 -1.93
CA LYS A 243 -4.04 17.26 -1.88
C LYS A 243 -3.08 17.38 -3.07
N GLN A 244 -3.22 16.56 -4.11
CA GLN A 244 -2.43 16.63 -5.35
C GLN A 244 -3.15 16.05 -6.58
N GLY A 245 -4.47 15.87 -6.52
CA GLY A 245 -5.28 15.50 -7.68
C GLY A 245 -5.07 14.08 -8.24
N GLY A 246 -5.98 13.15 -7.93
CA GLY A 246 -6.09 11.89 -8.69
C GLY A 246 -6.68 10.75 -7.91
N GLU A 247 -6.45 10.80 -6.61
CA GLU A 247 -6.25 9.58 -5.86
C GLU A 247 -7.36 9.36 -4.85
N ILE A 248 -7.77 8.10 -4.74
CA ILE A 248 -8.69 7.64 -3.71
C ILE A 248 -7.97 6.69 -2.76
N ASP A 249 -8.29 6.77 -1.48
CA ASP A 249 -7.83 5.81 -0.48
C ASP A 249 -8.66 4.52 -0.53
N PHE A 250 -8.23 3.51 0.22
CA PHE A 250 -8.91 2.21 0.25
C PHE A 250 -10.36 2.30 0.74
N LEU A 251 -10.66 3.21 1.68
CA LEU A 251 -12.02 3.34 2.22
C LEU A 251 -12.98 3.97 1.20
N THR A 252 -12.52 4.97 0.46
CA THR A 252 -13.28 5.61 -0.62
C THR A 252 -13.54 4.61 -1.74
N TYR A 253 -12.51 3.87 -2.15
CA TYR A 253 -12.63 2.77 -3.10
C TYR A 253 -13.65 1.71 -2.62
N LEU A 254 -13.54 1.26 -1.37
CA LEU A 254 -14.39 0.20 -0.83
C LEU A 254 -15.86 0.62 -0.82
N GLN A 255 -16.17 1.87 -0.44
CA GLN A 255 -17.54 2.40 -0.49
C GLN A 255 -18.12 2.38 -1.92
N ALA A 256 -17.31 2.76 -2.91
CA ALA A 256 -17.73 2.73 -4.31
C ALA A 256 -18.01 1.30 -4.79
N VAL A 257 -17.13 0.36 -4.47
CA VAL A 257 -17.27 -1.06 -4.85
C VAL A 257 -18.46 -1.72 -4.15
N GLU A 258 -18.61 -1.53 -2.84
CA GLU A 258 -19.73 -2.11 -2.07
C GLU A 258 -21.09 -1.60 -2.58
N ARG A 259 -21.18 -0.32 -2.98
CA ARG A 259 -22.38 0.24 -3.62
C ARG A 259 -22.70 -0.50 -4.92
N THR A 260 -21.71 -0.73 -5.77
CA THR A 260 -21.89 -1.44 -7.04
C THR A 260 -22.26 -2.91 -6.81
N GLN A 261 -21.58 -3.60 -5.90
CA GLN A 261 -21.87 -4.99 -5.52
C GLN A 261 -23.29 -5.14 -4.96
N MET A 262 -23.73 -4.23 -4.09
CA MET A 262 -25.08 -4.22 -3.56
C MET A 262 -26.14 -4.04 -4.66
N ASN A 263 -25.90 -3.14 -5.62
CA ASN A 263 -26.81 -2.96 -6.75
C ASN A 263 -26.89 -4.21 -7.63
N THR A 264 -25.76 -4.88 -7.89
CA THR A 264 -25.73 -6.16 -8.60
C THR A 264 -26.54 -7.22 -7.86
N PHE A 265 -26.32 -7.38 -6.55
CA PHE A 265 -27.07 -8.32 -5.73
C PHE A 265 -28.57 -8.03 -5.74
N LEU A 266 -28.99 -6.77 -5.56
CA LEU A 266 -30.40 -6.38 -5.54
C LEU A 266 -31.11 -6.62 -6.88
N ASN A 267 -30.38 -6.72 -7.99
CA ASN A 267 -30.94 -7.07 -9.29
C ASN A 267 -31.21 -8.58 -9.47
N THR A 268 -30.61 -9.43 -8.64
CA THR A 268 -30.87 -10.88 -8.63
C THR A 268 -32.26 -11.21 -8.07
N SER A 269 -32.77 -12.39 -8.41
CA SER A 269 -34.04 -12.90 -7.85
C SER A 269 -34.01 -12.99 -6.33
N LEU A 270 -32.87 -13.40 -5.76
CA LEU A 270 -32.67 -13.50 -4.32
C LEU A 270 -32.64 -12.12 -3.66
N GLY A 271 -31.93 -11.17 -4.24
CA GLY A 271 -31.87 -9.79 -3.76
C GLY A 271 -33.23 -9.11 -3.76
N LYS A 272 -33.98 -9.20 -4.87
CA LYS A 272 -35.35 -8.67 -4.97
C LYS A 272 -36.27 -9.26 -3.91
N THR A 273 -36.22 -10.58 -3.70
CA THR A 273 -37.04 -11.27 -2.70
C THR A 273 -36.67 -10.85 -1.28
N THR A 274 -35.38 -10.68 -0.98
CA THR A 274 -34.88 -10.28 0.34
C THR A 274 -35.25 -8.83 0.67
N ALA A 275 -35.13 -7.93 -0.29
CA ALA A 275 -35.56 -6.54 -0.16
C ALA A 275 -37.06 -6.44 0.10
N ALA A 276 -37.88 -7.17 -0.66
CA ALA A 276 -39.33 -7.20 -0.48
C ALA A 276 -39.75 -7.73 0.91
N LYS A 277 -39.11 -8.81 1.40
CA LYS A 277 -39.34 -9.35 2.75
C LYS A 277 -38.98 -8.33 3.84
N THR A 278 -37.85 -7.64 3.69
CA THR A 278 -37.40 -6.61 4.63
C THR A 278 -38.35 -5.42 4.66
N ALA A 279 -38.77 -4.92 3.51
CA ALA A 279 -39.75 -3.84 3.40
C ALA A 279 -41.09 -4.19 4.04
N LYS A 280 -41.58 -5.43 3.85
CA LYS A 280 -42.81 -5.93 4.50
C LYS A 280 -42.67 -6.00 6.02
N ARG A 281 -41.51 -6.37 6.55
CA ARG A 281 -41.25 -6.41 8.00
C ARG A 281 -41.25 -5.01 8.61
N LEU A 282 -40.59 -4.04 7.95
CA LEU A 282 -40.50 -2.66 8.43
C LEU A 282 -41.84 -1.90 8.34
N GLY A 283 -42.60 -2.10 7.25
CA GLY A 283 -43.94 -1.52 7.10
C GLY A 283 -45.02 -2.18 7.97
N GLY A 284 -44.77 -3.39 8.50
CA GLY A 284 -45.64 -4.05 9.48
C GLY A 284 -45.54 -3.46 10.89
N THR A 285 -44.37 -2.95 11.27
CA THR A 285 -44.10 -2.36 12.59
C THR A 285 -44.74 -0.99 12.80
N GLU A 286 -44.99 -0.20 11.75
CA GLU A 286 -45.67 1.11 11.87
C GLU A 286 -47.18 0.96 12.10
N LYS A 287 -47.80 -0.14 11.66
CA LYS A 287 -49.25 -0.39 11.84
C LYS A 287 -49.61 -0.98 13.21
N GLN A 288 -48.64 -1.26 14.08
CA GLN A 288 -48.87 -1.77 15.44
C GLN A 288 -48.65 -0.72 16.55
N LYS A 289 -48.37 0.54 16.19
CA LYS A 289 -48.21 1.66 17.14
C LYS A 289 -49.26 2.77 17.00
N MET A 290 -50.34 2.52 16.24
CA MET A 290 -51.53 3.39 16.19
C MET A 290 -52.71 2.72 16.86
#